data_AF-A0A528B601-F1
#
_entry.id   AF-A0A528B601-F1
#
_cell.length_a   1.000
_cell.length_b   1.000
_cell.length_c   1.000
_cell.angle_alpha   90.00
_cell.angle_beta   90.00
_cell.angle_gamma   90.00
#
_symmetry.space_group_name_H-M   'P 1'
#
loop_
_entity.id
_entity.type
_entity.pdbx_description
1 polymer ?
#
loop_
_entity_poly.entity_id
_entity_poly.type
_entity_poly.pdbx_seq_one_letter_code
_entity_poly.pdbx_strand_id
1 'polypeptide(L)'
;VMEDRLFDSWIRSAAAVVRPRGGLAVIARPDQLGAILDAISGRFGDAEMLAVHPRPEAAAIRIVVRAILGARGKLSIRPPLMLHAQSGDGPTERTEMINNGLASLFGD
;
A
#
# COMPACT_ATOMS: atom_id res chain seq x y z
N VAL A 1 -15.95 6.85 16.07
CA VAL A 1 -16.54 6.89 14.71
C VAL A 1 -15.42 7.30 13.77
N MET A 2 -15.02 6.45 12.84
CA MET A 2 -14.06 6.85 11.80
C MET A 2 -14.86 7.71 10.82
N GLU A 3 -14.51 9.00 10.69
CA GLU A 3 -15.23 9.91 9.79
C GLU A 3 -15.17 9.36 8.36
N ASP A 4 -16.34 9.24 7.74
CA ASP A 4 -16.59 8.70 6.39
C ASP A 4 -15.77 9.37 5.25
N ARG A 5 -14.90 10.35 5.56
CA ARG A 5 -14.10 11.13 4.61
C ARG A 5 -12.63 11.31 4.98
N LEU A 6 -12.10 10.50 5.89
CA LEU A 6 -10.70 10.63 6.33
C LEU A 6 -9.73 10.48 5.14
N PHE A 7 -9.86 9.42 4.34
CA PHE A 7 -8.98 9.16 3.20
C PHE A 7 -9.10 10.24 2.13
N ASP A 8 -10.31 10.67 1.77
CA ASP A 8 -10.48 11.75 0.78
C ASP A 8 -9.79 13.05 1.24
N SER A 9 -9.97 13.45 2.49
CA SER A 9 -9.35 14.67 3.03
C SER A 9 -7.82 14.62 3.01
N TRP A 10 -7.25 13.49 3.41
CA TRP A 10 -5.80 13.28 3.45
C TRP A 10 -5.21 13.18 2.04
N ILE A 11 -5.83 12.41 1.16
CA ILE A 11 -5.36 12.18 -0.21
C ILE A 11 -5.50 13.45 -1.05
N ARG A 12 -6.55 14.24 -0.85
CA ARG A 12 -6.69 15.58 -1.47
C ARG A 12 -5.55 16.50 -1.04
N SER A 13 -5.21 16.50 0.25
CA SER A 13 -4.09 17.30 0.77
C SER A 13 -2.76 16.82 0.18
N ALA A 14 -2.54 15.50 0.10
CA ALA A 14 -1.35 14.93 -0.53
C ALA A 14 -1.24 15.32 -2.01
N ALA A 15 -2.35 15.29 -2.76
CA ALA A 15 -2.38 15.72 -4.16
C ALA A 15 -2.03 17.20 -4.35
N ALA A 16 -2.36 18.05 -3.37
CA ALA A 16 -2.07 19.47 -3.42
C ALA A 16 -0.59 19.82 -3.17
N VAL A 17 0.15 18.96 -2.46
CA VAL A 17 1.53 19.24 -2.04
C VAL A 17 2.58 18.39 -2.75
N VAL A 18 2.20 17.24 -3.32
CA VAL A 18 3.13 16.38 -4.05
C VAL A 18 3.59 17.07 -5.33
N ARG A 19 4.89 16.94 -5.66
CA ARG A 19 5.43 17.47 -6.92
C ARG A 19 4.72 16.86 -8.14
N PRO A 20 4.72 17.54 -9.31
CA PRO A 20 4.22 16.94 -10.54
C PRO A 20 4.84 15.57 -10.81
N ARG A 21 4.00 14.58 -11.16
CA ARG A 21 4.39 13.17 -11.36
C ARG A 21 4.99 12.48 -10.13
N GLY A 22 4.85 13.08 -8.94
CA GLY A 22 5.19 12.43 -7.68
C GLY A 22 4.14 11.39 -7.26
N GLY A 23 4.45 10.63 -6.22
CA GLY A 23 3.64 9.52 -5.75
C GLY A 23 3.07 9.72 -4.34
N LEU A 24 2.04 8.94 -4.06
CA LEU A 24 1.47 8.70 -2.73
C LEU A 24 1.66 7.22 -2.40
N ALA A 25 1.90 6.89 -1.13
CA ALA A 25 1.78 5.54 -0.60
C ALA A 25 0.98 5.55 0.71
N VAL A 26 0.08 4.59 0.86
CA VAL A 26 -0.81 4.42 2.02
C VAL A 26 -0.72 2.98 2.51
N ILE A 27 -0.52 2.79 3.81
CA ILE A 27 -0.67 1.50 4.48
C ILE A 27 -1.90 1.54 5.38
N ALA A 28 -2.77 0.54 5.26
CA ALA A 28 -4.00 0.45 6.05
C ALA A 28 -4.41 -0.99 6.31
N ARG A 29 -5.50 -1.17 7.07
CA ARG A 29 -6.14 -2.48 7.21
C ARG A 29 -6.93 -2.84 5.94
N PRO A 30 -7.12 -4.13 5.60
CA PRO A 30 -7.78 -4.53 4.37
C PRO A 30 -9.22 -4.04 4.19
N ASP A 31 -9.98 -3.87 5.29
CA ASP A 31 -11.36 -3.36 5.27
C ASP A 31 -11.47 -1.93 4.72
N GLN A 32 -10.36 -1.18 4.72
CA GLN A 32 -10.29 0.19 4.23
C GLN A 32 -9.91 0.28 2.74
N LEU A 33 -9.75 -0.84 2.03
CA LEU A 33 -9.32 -0.85 0.62
C LEU A 33 -10.26 -0.02 -0.27
N GLY A 34 -11.57 -0.20 -0.13
CA GLY A 34 -12.56 0.53 -0.92
C GLY A 34 -12.43 2.05 -0.74
N ALA A 35 -12.38 2.52 0.50
CA ALA A 35 -12.23 3.94 0.82
C ALA A 35 -10.92 4.55 0.28
N ILE A 36 -9.83 3.78 0.24
CA ILE A 36 -8.56 4.22 -0.36
C ILE A 36 -8.70 4.33 -1.88
N LEU A 37 -9.24 3.29 -2.53
CA LEU A 37 -9.42 3.27 -3.99
C LEU A 37 -10.34 4.40 -4.47
N ASP A 38 -11.42 4.66 -3.74
CA ASP A 38 -12.34 5.75 -4.02
C ASP A 38 -11.65 7.12 -3.87
N ALA A 39 -10.85 7.31 -2.81
CA ALA A 39 -10.17 8.58 -2.55
C ALA A 39 -9.06 8.90 -3.57
N ILE A 40 -8.35 7.88 -4.09
CA ILE A 40 -7.32 8.10 -5.13
C ILE A 40 -7.93 8.29 -6.53
N SER A 41 -9.14 7.77 -6.76
CA SER A 41 -9.82 7.82 -8.06
C SER A 41 -9.91 9.25 -8.61
N GLY A 42 -9.65 9.39 -9.92
CA GLY A 42 -9.66 10.68 -10.62
C GLY A 42 -8.48 11.62 -10.30
N ARG A 43 -7.58 11.25 -9.38
CA ARG A 43 -6.44 12.09 -8.96
C ARG A 43 -5.10 11.39 -9.18
N PHE A 44 -5.00 10.14 -8.71
CA PHE A 44 -3.83 9.30 -8.88
C PHE A 44 -4.19 8.09 -9.74
N GLY A 45 -3.24 7.65 -10.58
CA GLY A 45 -3.36 6.44 -11.40
C GLY A 45 -2.10 5.59 -11.32
N ASP A 46 -1.98 4.59 -12.20
CA ASP A 46 -0.91 3.59 -12.16
C ASP A 46 -0.77 2.97 -10.76
N ALA A 47 -1.92 2.71 -10.12
CA ALA A 47 -1.93 2.25 -8.74
C ALA A 47 -1.35 0.84 -8.63
N GLU A 48 -0.55 0.60 -7.59
CA GLU A 48 -0.02 -0.70 -7.26
C GLU A 48 -0.41 -1.04 -5.82
N MET A 49 -0.94 -2.25 -5.63
CA MET A 49 -1.37 -2.77 -4.33
C MET A 49 -0.63 -4.05 -4.01
N LEU A 50 -0.18 -4.21 -2.78
CA LEU A 50 0.16 -5.53 -2.23
C LEU A 50 -0.46 -5.73 -0.85
N ALA A 51 -0.76 -6.99 -0.55
CA ALA A 51 -1.18 -7.41 0.76
C ALA A 51 0.04 -7.79 1.63
N VAL A 52 -0.07 -7.52 2.93
CA VAL A 52 0.90 -7.96 3.94
C VAL A 52 0.21 -9.01 4.80
N HIS A 53 0.74 -10.22 4.73
CA HIS A 53 0.24 -11.37 5.47
C HIS A 53 1.22 -11.71 6.60
N PRO A 54 0.73 -12.07 7.80
CA PRO A 54 1.63 -12.49 8.86
C PRO A 54 2.33 -13.81 8.50
N ARG A 55 1.63 -14.73 7.83
CA ARG A 55 2.11 -16.04 7.37
C ARG A 55 1.38 -16.45 6.07
N PRO A 56 1.90 -17.44 5.29
CA PRO A 56 1.34 -17.84 4.00
C PRO A 56 -0.15 -18.15 3.99
N GLU A 57 -0.63 -18.95 4.96
CA GLU A 57 -2.02 -19.40 5.03
C GLU A 57 -2.93 -18.48 5.85
N ALA A 58 -2.42 -17.33 6.30
CA ALA A 58 -3.17 -16.38 7.12
C ALA A 58 -3.77 -15.26 6.28
N ALA A 59 -4.90 -14.71 6.73
CA ALA A 59 -5.48 -13.51 6.13
C ALA A 59 -4.51 -12.31 6.20
N ALA A 60 -4.59 -11.43 5.20
CA ALA A 60 -3.81 -10.19 5.21
C ALA A 60 -4.17 -9.33 6.43
N ILE A 61 -3.15 -8.76 7.09
CA ILE A 61 -3.35 -7.85 8.22
C ILE A 61 -3.20 -6.39 7.81
N ARG A 62 -2.48 -6.12 6.72
CA ARG A 62 -2.33 -4.79 6.11
C ARG A 62 -2.36 -4.88 4.60
N ILE A 63 -2.66 -3.76 3.98
CA ILE A 63 -2.52 -3.52 2.55
C ILE A 63 -1.64 -2.28 2.38
N VAL A 64 -0.81 -2.28 1.33
CA VAL A 64 -0.09 -1.09 0.89
C VAL A 64 -0.55 -0.76 -0.51
N VAL A 65 -0.98 0.47 -0.71
CA VAL A 65 -1.37 1.02 -2.01
C VAL A 65 -0.48 2.21 -2.31
N ARG A 66 0.15 2.23 -3.49
CA ARG A 66 0.84 3.40 -4.02
C ARG A 66 0.28 3.81 -5.36
N ALA A 67 0.35 5.09 -5.72
CA ALA A 67 -0.14 5.60 -6.98
C ALA A 67 0.55 6.92 -7.36
N ILE A 68 0.50 7.29 -8.64
CA ILE A 68 1.20 8.46 -9.20
C ILE A 68 0.20 9.57 -9.55
N LEU A 69 0.50 10.81 -9.16
CA LEU A 69 -0.37 11.96 -9.42
C LEU A 69 -0.53 12.20 -10.93
N GLY A 70 -1.77 12.27 -11.40
CA GLY A 70 -2.12 12.56 -12.79
C GLY A 70 -1.91 11.39 -13.77
N ALA A 71 -1.42 10.25 -13.31
CA ALA A 71 -1.37 9.03 -14.12
C ALA A 71 -2.79 8.50 -14.42
N ARG A 72 -2.91 7.66 -15.46
CA ARG A 72 -4.20 7.15 -15.96
C ARG A 72 -4.24 5.63 -16.18
N GLY A 73 -3.17 4.89 -15.87
CA GLY A 73 -3.20 3.44 -15.97
C GLY A 73 -3.96 2.79 -14.82
N LYS A 74 -4.09 1.48 -14.94
CA LYS A 74 -4.96 0.63 -14.10
C LYS A 74 -4.27 0.26 -12.79
N LEU A 75 -5.08 -0.17 -11.81
CA LEU A 75 -4.60 -0.86 -10.62
C LEU A 75 -3.90 -2.17 -11.00
N SER A 76 -2.74 -2.43 -10.39
CA SER A 76 -2.09 -3.74 -10.40
C SER A 76 -1.98 -4.31 -8.98
N ILE A 77 -2.20 -5.62 -8.86
CA ILE A 77 -1.96 -6.35 -7.62
C ILE A 77 -0.60 -7.02 -7.73
N ARG A 78 0.30 -6.66 -6.81
CA ARG A 78 1.69 -7.11 -6.76
C ARG A 78 1.79 -8.33 -5.82
N PRO A 79 2.86 -9.14 -5.95
CA PRO A 79 3.10 -10.23 -5.01
C PRO A 79 3.09 -9.75 -3.56
N PRO A 80 2.42 -10.49 -2.65
CA PRO A 80 2.29 -10.08 -1.26
C PRO A 80 3.63 -10.08 -0.52
N LEU A 81 3.67 -9.43 0.64
CA LEU A 81 4.73 -9.61 1.62
C LEU A 81 4.27 -10.60 2.70
N MET A 82 5.01 -11.70 2.86
CA MET A 82 4.85 -12.63 3.98
C MET A 82 5.81 -12.21 5.09
N LEU A 83 5.30 -11.81 6.25
CA LEU A 83 6.14 -11.35 7.35
C LEU A 83 7.00 -12.48 7.91
N HIS A 84 6.42 -13.67 8.08
CA HIS A 84 7.11 -14.85 8.57
C HIS A 84 6.95 -16.03 7.60
N ALA A 85 7.89 -16.98 7.66
CA ALA A 85 7.78 -18.24 6.94
C ALA A 85 6.63 -19.11 7.50
N GLN A 86 6.35 -20.26 6.89
CA GLN A 86 5.32 -21.18 7.39
C GLN A 86 5.63 -21.69 8.81
N SER A 87 6.92 -21.89 9.11
CA SER A 87 7.44 -22.35 10.39
C SER A 87 8.53 -21.43 10.92
N GLY A 88 8.66 -21.34 12.24
CA GLY A 88 9.62 -20.45 12.92
C GLY A 88 9.04 -19.07 13.24
N ASP A 89 9.71 -18.38 14.17
CA ASP A 89 9.24 -17.11 14.73
C ASP A 89 9.95 -15.88 14.15
N GLY A 90 11.00 -16.10 13.35
CA GLY A 90 11.73 -15.03 12.67
C GLY A 90 10.99 -14.48 11.44
N PRO A 91 11.31 -13.25 11.02
CA PRO A 91 10.81 -12.69 9.77
C PRO A 91 11.38 -13.46 8.56
N THR A 92 10.72 -13.37 7.41
CA THR A 92 11.31 -13.83 6.14
C THR A 92 12.52 -12.96 5.79
N GLU A 93 13.44 -13.50 4.97
CA GLU A 93 14.61 -12.75 4.49
C GLU A 93 14.21 -11.41 3.84
N ARG A 94 13.17 -11.43 2.98
CA ARG A 94 12.65 -10.21 2.36
C ARG A 94 12.11 -9.22 3.39
N THR A 95 11.38 -9.69 4.40
CA THR A 95 10.88 -8.83 5.49
C THR A 95 12.02 -8.24 6.31
N GLU A 96 13.05 -9.02 6.61
CA GLU A 96 14.24 -8.56 7.33
C GLU A 96 14.98 -7.47 6.54
N MET A 97 15.16 -7.66 5.23
CA MET A 97 15.78 -6.65 4.37
C MET A 97 14.96 -5.35 4.34
N ILE A 98 13.63 -5.43 4.22
CA ILE A 98 12.75 -4.24 4.21
C ILE A 98 12.79 -3.53 5.57
N ASN A 99 12.69 -4.27 6.67
CA ASN A 99 12.71 -3.70 8.03
C ASN A 99 14.02 -2.96 8.32
N ASN A 100 15.13 -3.47 7.81
CA ASN A 100 16.45 -2.87 7.97
C ASN A 100 16.78 -1.82 6.89
N GLY A 101 15.82 -1.47 6.02
CA GLY A 101 16.02 -0.47 4.96
C GLY A 101 16.99 -0.90 3.84
N LEU A 102 17.26 -2.20 3.72
CA LEU A 102 18.15 -2.79 2.72
C LEU A 102 17.43 -3.17 1.41
N ALA A 103 16.10 -3.18 1.43
CA ALA A 103 15.26 -3.39 0.25
C ALA A 103 14.01 -2.51 0.28
N SER A 104 13.51 -2.14 -0.89
CA SER A 104 12.20 -1.50 -1.04
C SER A 104 11.08 -2.54 -1.03
N LEU A 105 9.87 -2.11 -0.67
CA LEU A 105 8.72 -2.99 -0.62
C LEU A 105 8.28 -3.46 -2.02
N PHE A 106 8.38 -2.60 -3.03
CA PHE A 106 7.92 -2.89 -4.40
C PHE A 106 9.04 -3.36 -5.34
N GLY A 107 10.29 -3.37 -4.88
CA GLY A 107 11.45 -3.86 -5.64
C GLY A 107 12.04 -2.85 -6.62
N ASP A 108 11.65 -1.58 -6.51
CA ASP A 108 12.22 -0.44 -7.22
C ASP A 108 13.23 0.37 -6.40
#